data_AF-A0A9X5XTG3-F1
#
_entry.id   AF-A0A9X5XTG3-F1
#
_cell.length_a   1.000
_cell.length_b   1.000
_cell.length_c   1.000
_cell.angle_alpha   90.00
_cell.angle_beta   90.00
_cell.angle_gamma   90.00
#
_symmetry.space_group_name_H-M   'P 1'
#
loop_
_entity.id
_entity.type
_entity.pdbx_description
1 polymer ?
#
loop_
_entity_poly.entity_id
_entity_poly.type
_entity_poly.pdbx_seq_one_letter_code
_entity_poly.pdbx_strand_id
1 'polypeptide(L)'
;MNSQETLNHIELKLTQLITHTEMLKYYLISHYSKFEPSLNEFNTFIIKESNWIKRNSTFHSYTSLSHFAHYQSLIFHLVEHPLHTINYGDIFHHIIEYQNMIYSTLVQFKDRTF
;
A
#
# COMPACT_ATOMS: atom_id res chain seq x y z
N MET A 1 3.30 18.20 -8.67
CA MET A 1 2.60 17.26 -9.57
C MET A 1 1.24 17.83 -9.90
N ASN A 2 0.78 17.65 -11.13
CA ASN A 2 -0.60 17.96 -11.50
C ASN A 2 -1.54 16.81 -11.08
N SER A 3 -2.86 17.02 -11.22
CA SER A 3 -3.86 16.04 -10.79
C SER A 3 -3.70 14.68 -11.46
N GLN A 4 -3.38 14.64 -12.76
CA GLN A 4 -3.23 13.37 -13.50
C GLN A 4 -1.99 12.60 -13.04
N GLU A 5 -0.87 13.30 -12.83
CA GLU A 5 0.35 12.70 -12.29
C GLU A 5 0.10 12.09 -10.91
N THR A 6 -0.67 12.76 -10.05
CA THR A 6 -1.07 12.23 -8.74
C THR A 6 -1.91 10.96 -8.88
N LEU A 7 -2.90 10.96 -9.76
CA LEU A 7 -3.75 9.78 -9.99
C LEU A 7 -2.92 8.59 -10.51
N ASN A 8 -2.08 8.82 -11.52
CA ASN A 8 -1.19 7.78 -12.08
C ASN A 8 -0.22 7.23 -11.01
N HIS A 9 0.31 8.10 -10.16
CA HIS A 9 1.16 7.69 -9.04
C HIS A 9 0.39 6.79 -8.06
N ILE A 10 -0.80 7.19 -7.63
CA ILE A 10 -1.62 6.41 -6.70
C ILE A 10 -1.92 5.02 -7.29
N GLU A 11 -2.37 4.94 -8.55
CA GLU A 11 -2.67 3.65 -9.20
C GLU A 11 -1.44 2.74 -9.25
N LEU A 12 -0.29 3.29 -9.67
CA LEU A 12 0.97 2.56 -9.73
C LEU A 12 1.35 2.01 -8.35
N LYS A 13 1.24 2.82 -7.30
CA LYS A 13 1.62 2.42 -5.94
C LYS A 13 0.70 1.39 -5.33
N LEU A 14 -0.61 1.51 -5.55
CA LEU A 14 -1.58 0.48 -5.14
C LEU A 14 -1.29 -0.86 -5.83
N THR A 15 -0.98 -0.84 -7.14
CA THR A 15 -0.62 -2.05 -7.90
C THR A 15 0.68 -2.68 -7.38
N GLN A 16 1.69 -1.86 -7.10
CA GLN A 16 2.96 -2.31 -6.51
C GLN A 16 2.73 -2.95 -5.12
N LEU A 17 1.91 -2.34 -4.27
CA LEU A 17 1.57 -2.88 -2.94
C LEU A 17 0.88 -4.25 -3.03
N ILE A 18 -0.08 -4.43 -3.95
CA ILE A 18 -0.70 -5.75 -4.18
C ILE A 18 0.37 -6.77 -4.57
N THR A 19 1.28 -6.40 -5.48
CA THR A 19 2.35 -7.31 -5.92
C THR A 19 3.29 -7.67 -4.77
N HIS A 20 3.64 -6.71 -3.90
CA HIS A 20 4.42 -6.99 -2.69
C HIS A 20 3.68 -7.95 -1.74
N THR A 21 2.38 -7.77 -1.51
CA THR A 21 1.61 -8.70 -0.67
C THR A 21 1.55 -10.11 -1.25
N GLU A 22 1.44 -10.26 -2.57
CA GLU A 22 1.55 -11.58 -3.23
C GLU A 22 2.93 -12.22 -3.03
N MET A 23 3.99 -11.44 -3.20
CA MET A 23 5.36 -11.93 -2.96
C MET A 23 5.58 -12.35 -1.50
N LEU A 24 5.03 -11.61 -0.53
CA LEU A 24 5.09 -11.97 0.88
C LEU A 24 4.41 -13.31 1.16
N LYS A 25 3.19 -13.52 0.63
CA LYS A 25 2.49 -14.82 0.74
C LYS A 25 3.32 -15.95 0.11
N TYR A 26 3.83 -15.73 -1.09
CA TYR A 26 4.64 -16.71 -1.80
C TYR A 26 5.92 -17.08 -1.03
N TYR A 27 6.67 -16.09 -0.53
CA TYR A 27 7.90 -16.35 0.20
C TYR A 27 7.66 -16.94 1.58
N LEU A 28 6.56 -16.59 2.25
CA LEU A 28 6.17 -17.21 3.51
C LEU A 28 5.90 -18.72 3.34
N ILE A 29 5.24 -19.11 2.24
CA ILE A 29 4.84 -20.51 2.00
C ILE A 29 5.97 -21.33 1.36
N SER A 30 6.73 -20.74 0.43
CA SER A 30 7.56 -21.51 -0.52
C SER A 30 9.05 -21.15 -0.53
N HIS A 31 9.46 -19.98 -0.05
CA HIS A 31 10.88 -19.59 0.00
C HIS A 31 11.21 -18.74 1.22
N TYR A 32 11.20 -19.40 2.37
CA TYR A 32 11.29 -18.75 3.68
C TYR A 32 12.51 -17.82 3.84
N SER A 33 13.67 -18.18 3.27
CA SER A 33 14.87 -17.34 3.34
C SER A 33 14.74 -15.97 2.68
N LYS A 34 13.74 -15.78 1.81
CA LYS A 34 13.43 -14.50 1.16
C LYS A 34 12.32 -13.72 1.86
N PHE A 35 11.63 -14.31 2.84
CA PHE A 35 10.47 -13.71 3.47
C PHE A 35 10.81 -12.45 4.26
N GLU A 36 11.73 -12.54 5.22
CA GLU A 36 12.14 -11.37 6.03
C GLU A 36 12.71 -10.21 5.19
N PRO A 37 13.60 -10.45 4.20
CA PRO A 37 14.01 -9.40 3.27
C PRO A 37 12.83 -8.72 2.57
N SER A 38 11.89 -9.48 2.03
CA SER A 38 10.72 -8.91 1.35
C SER A 38 9.75 -8.21 2.30
N LEU A 39 9.63 -8.65 3.55
CA LEU A 39 8.87 -7.98 4.58
C LEU A 39 9.44 -6.59 4.88
N ASN A 40 10.77 -6.52 5.00
CA ASN A 40 11.49 -5.26 5.20
C ASN A 40 11.34 -4.33 3.99
N GLU A 41 11.35 -4.87 2.77
CA GLU A 41 11.09 -4.09 1.54
C GLU A 41 9.67 -3.51 1.53
N PHE A 42 8.65 -4.31 1.88
CA PHE A 42 7.27 -3.85 2.00
C PHE A 42 7.13 -2.72 3.03
N ASN A 43 7.67 -2.92 4.24
CA ASN A 43 7.63 -1.90 5.29
C ASN A 43 8.40 -0.62 4.89
N THR A 44 9.52 -0.75 4.18
CA THR A 44 10.26 0.39 3.65
C THR A 44 9.48 1.14 2.56
N PHE A 45 8.76 0.40 1.72
CA PHE A 45 7.92 0.97 0.67
C PHE A 45 6.83 1.87 1.26
N ILE A 46 6.05 1.37 2.23
CA ILE A 46 4.96 2.13 2.86
C ILE A 46 5.48 3.39 3.58
N ILE A 47 6.66 3.34 4.20
CA ILE A 47 7.29 4.50 4.85
C ILE A 47 7.68 5.56 3.81
N LYS A 48 8.31 5.15 2.70
CA LYS A 48 8.66 6.07 1.60
C LYS A 48 7.42 6.74 1.03
N GLU A 49 6.34 5.98 0.90
CA GLU A 49 5.08 6.49 0.38
C GLU A 49 4.39 7.46 1.35
N SER A 50 4.40 7.16 2.66
CA SER A 50 3.93 8.10 3.70
C SER A 50 4.68 9.43 3.63
N ASN A 51 6.00 9.39 3.40
CA ASN A 51 6.79 10.60 3.21
C ASN A 51 6.44 11.35 1.92
N TRP A 52 6.12 10.64 0.84
CA TRP A 52 5.65 11.26 -0.40
C TRP A 52 4.30 11.96 -0.19
N ILE A 53 3.35 11.32 0.49
CA ILE A 53 2.05 11.91 0.85
C ILE A 53 2.24 13.21 1.64
N LYS A 54 3.07 13.18 2.71
CA LYS A 54 3.34 14.36 3.55
C LYS A 54 3.93 15.54 2.77
N ARG A 55 4.69 15.27 1.70
CA ARG A 55 5.29 16.31 0.83
C ARG A 55 4.30 16.88 -0.20
N ASN A 56 3.26 16.13 -0.55
CA ASN A 56 2.33 16.48 -1.63
C ASN A 56 0.93 16.86 -1.13
N SER A 57 0.64 16.70 0.17
CA SER A 57 -0.67 16.94 0.79
C SER A 57 -1.22 18.37 0.63
N THR A 58 -0.39 19.34 0.24
CA THR A 58 -0.78 20.75 0.06
C THR A 58 -1.25 21.10 -1.36
N PHE A 59 -1.25 20.17 -2.32
CA PHE A 59 -1.39 20.50 -3.75
C PHE A 59 -2.66 20.00 -4.47
N HIS A 60 -3.76 19.67 -3.76
CA HIS A 60 -4.88 18.94 -4.38
C HIS A 60 -6.17 19.76 -4.57
N SER A 61 -6.75 19.65 -5.77
CA SER A 61 -8.11 20.12 -6.12
C SER A 61 -9.19 19.19 -5.55
N TYR A 62 -10.43 19.67 -5.36
CA TYR A 62 -11.51 18.95 -4.65
C TYR A 62 -11.75 17.48 -5.06
N THR A 63 -11.69 17.12 -6.34
CA THR A 63 -11.87 15.72 -6.79
C THR A 63 -10.65 14.85 -6.51
N SER A 64 -9.44 15.36 -6.83
CA SER A 64 -8.18 14.70 -6.46
C SER A 64 -8.01 14.55 -4.94
N LEU A 65 -8.61 15.47 -4.17
CA LEU A 65 -8.62 15.46 -2.71
C LEU A 65 -9.29 14.20 -2.13
N SER A 66 -10.36 13.69 -2.75
CA SER A 66 -11.10 12.54 -2.23
C SER A 66 -10.35 11.21 -2.41
N HIS A 67 -9.77 10.98 -3.59
CA HIS A 67 -8.93 9.82 -3.88
C HIS A 67 -7.63 9.86 -3.08
N PHE A 68 -7.02 11.04 -3.00
CA PHE A 68 -5.80 11.26 -2.23
C PHE A 68 -6.05 11.04 -0.74
N ALA A 69 -7.17 11.50 -0.18
CA ALA A 69 -7.51 11.28 1.23
C ALA A 69 -7.69 9.79 1.54
N HIS A 70 -8.39 9.03 0.69
CA HIS A 70 -8.58 7.61 0.91
C HIS A 70 -7.27 6.83 0.82
N TYR A 71 -6.46 7.13 -0.20
CA TYR A 71 -5.11 6.57 -0.34
C TYR A 71 -4.20 6.94 0.85
N GLN A 72 -4.26 8.18 1.30
CA GLN A 72 -3.51 8.65 2.47
C GLN A 72 -3.91 7.88 3.73
N SER A 73 -5.22 7.69 3.97
CA SER A 73 -5.70 6.91 5.10
C SER A 73 -5.18 5.47 5.06
N LEU A 74 -5.19 4.82 3.89
CA LEU A 74 -4.61 3.49 3.72
C LEU A 74 -3.12 3.48 4.10
N ILE A 75 -2.30 4.35 3.50
CA ILE A 75 -0.86 4.34 3.74
C ILE A 75 -0.52 4.65 5.20
N PHE A 76 -1.25 5.57 5.84
CA PHE A 76 -1.02 5.88 7.25
C PHE A 76 -1.39 4.70 8.15
N HIS A 77 -2.50 4.03 7.90
CA HIS A 77 -2.87 2.82 8.62
C HIS A 77 -1.79 1.72 8.50
N LEU A 78 -1.28 1.47 7.29
CA LEU A 78 -0.22 0.48 7.07
C LEU A 78 1.09 0.84 7.80
N VAL A 79 1.42 2.13 7.90
CA VAL A 79 2.62 2.59 8.63
C VAL A 79 2.44 2.52 10.15
N GLU A 80 1.24 2.83 10.65
CA GLU A 80 0.91 2.72 12.08
C GLU A 80 0.87 1.26 12.55
N HIS A 81 0.58 0.33 11.64
CA HIS A 81 0.54 -1.10 11.88
C HIS A 81 1.48 -1.85 10.90
N PRO A 82 2.81 -1.80 11.07
CA PRO A 82 3.70 -2.52 10.17
C PRO A 82 3.54 -4.04 10.35
N LEU A 83 3.83 -4.80 9.29
CA LEU A 83 3.88 -6.26 9.41
C LEU A 83 5.15 -6.69 10.15
N HIS A 84 5.01 -7.59 11.13
CA HIS A 84 6.10 -8.09 11.97
C HIS A 84 6.03 -9.61 12.16
N THR A 85 7.19 -10.28 12.18
CA THR A 85 7.33 -11.75 12.29
C THR A 85 7.14 -12.28 13.72
N ILE A 86 6.11 -11.83 14.44
CA ILE A 86 5.86 -12.27 15.83
C ILE A 86 5.26 -13.69 15.86
N ASN A 87 4.34 -14.01 14.93
CA ASN A 87 3.75 -15.33 14.74
C ASN A 87 3.38 -15.55 13.26
N TYR A 88 3.76 -16.71 12.70
CA TYR A 88 3.60 -17.01 11.26
C TYR A 88 2.15 -17.28 10.82
N GLY A 89 1.30 -17.79 11.71
CA GLY A 89 -0.14 -17.90 11.40
C GLY A 89 -0.77 -16.51 11.30
N ASP A 90 -0.43 -15.66 12.27
CA ASP A 90 -0.97 -14.31 12.38
C ASP A 90 -0.45 -13.41 11.24
N ILE A 91 0.83 -13.55 10.84
CA ILE A 91 1.38 -12.74 9.75
C ILE A 91 0.75 -13.06 8.39
N PHE A 92 0.43 -14.33 8.10
CA PHE A 92 -0.25 -14.67 6.85
C PHE A 92 -1.65 -14.04 6.79
N HIS A 93 -2.37 -14.09 7.92
CA HIS A 93 -3.68 -13.45 8.05
C HIS A 93 -3.58 -11.93 7.81
N HIS A 94 -2.64 -11.25 8.47
CA HIS A 94 -2.44 -9.81 8.30
C HIS A 94 -2.02 -9.42 6.87
N ILE A 95 -1.20 -10.24 6.19
CA ILE A 95 -0.86 -10.01 4.78
C ILE A 95 -2.13 -10.03 3.90
N ILE A 96 -3.04 -10.98 4.15
CA ILE A 96 -4.32 -11.06 3.42
C ILE A 96 -5.21 -9.86 3.74
N GLU A 97 -5.33 -9.47 5.01
CA GLU A 97 -6.10 -8.28 5.41
C GLU A 97 -5.59 -7.04 4.68
N TYR A 98 -4.27 -6.84 4.66
CA TYR A 98 -3.66 -5.66 4.02
C TYR A 98 -3.88 -5.70 2.51
N GLN A 99 -3.69 -6.86 1.89
CA GLN A 99 -3.97 -7.04 0.47
C GLN A 99 -5.42 -6.68 0.13
N ASN A 100 -6.39 -7.11 0.94
CA ASN A 100 -7.80 -6.79 0.73
C ASN A 100 -8.08 -5.30 0.87
N MET A 101 -7.49 -4.63 1.86
CA MET A 101 -7.60 -3.18 2.03
C MET A 101 -7.02 -2.42 0.83
N ILE A 102 -5.84 -2.82 0.36
CA ILE A 102 -5.19 -2.23 -0.81
C ILE A 102 -6.03 -2.47 -2.07
N TYR A 103 -6.54 -3.68 -2.27
CA TYR A 103 -7.37 -4.04 -3.40
C TYR A 103 -8.68 -3.25 -3.41
N SER A 104 -9.38 -3.16 -2.28
CA SER A 104 -10.58 -2.33 -2.13
C SER A 104 -10.29 -0.86 -2.47
N THR A 105 -9.16 -0.33 -2.00
CA THR A 105 -8.73 1.04 -2.32
C THR A 105 -8.50 1.23 -3.82
N LEU A 106 -7.87 0.24 -4.49
CA LEU A 106 -7.64 0.27 -5.93
C LEU A 106 -8.94 0.19 -6.74
N VAL A 107 -9.87 -0.68 -6.35
CA VAL A 107 -11.19 -0.78 -7.01
C VAL A 107 -11.95 0.55 -6.88
N GLN A 108 -12.05 1.10 -5.67
CA GLN A 108 -12.69 2.40 -5.45
C GLN A 108 -11.99 3.53 -6.20
N PHE A 109 -10.66 3.45 -6.34
CA PHE A 109 -9.89 4.40 -7.13
C PHE A 109 -10.29 4.34 -8.61
N LYS A 110 -10.39 3.13 -9.19
CA LYS A 110 -10.76 2.91 -10.60
C LYS A 110 -12.22 3.25 -10.90
N ASP A 111 -13.15 2.83 -10.06
CA ASP A 111 -14.59 3.08 -10.23
C ASP A 111 -14.97 4.57 -10.20
N ARG A 112 -14.08 5.43 -9.70
CA ARG A 112 -14.28 6.87 -9.56
C ARG A 112 -13.40 7.71 -10.50
N THR A 113 -12.50 7.07 -11.26
CA THR A 113 -11.64 7.75 -12.26
C THR A 113 -12.05 7.49 -13.71
N PHE A 114 -12.93 6.52 -13.96
CA PHE A 114 -13.54 6.18 -15.25
C PHE A 114 -15.06 6.31 -15.18
#